data_AF-A0A0Q3TA04-F1
#
_entry.id   AF-A0A0Q3TA04-F1
#
_cell.length_a   1.000
_cell.length_b   1.000
_cell.length_c   1.000
_cell.angle_alpha   90.00
_cell.angle_beta   90.00
_cell.angle_gamma   90.00
#
_symmetry.space_group_name_H-M   'P 1'
#
loop_
_entity.id
_entity.type
_entity.pdbx_description
1 polymer ?
#
loop_
_entity_poly.entity_id
_entity_poly.type
_entity_poly.pdbx_seq_one_letter_code
_entity_poly.pdbx_strand_id
1 'polypeptide(L)' 'MNLTQQQQTVLLALTTEWQSPRQISEQLSHENGDLSTVNQSLKELMREGLVQTNPLLFGLYRLTAQGVDTKEELDKDQ' A
#
# COMPACT_ATOMS: atom_id res chain seq x y z
N MET A 1 -10.60 9.72 -6.49
CA MET A 1 -9.32 9.99 -5.80
C MET A 1 -8.21 9.92 -6.84
N ASN A 2 -7.18 10.77 -6.76
CA ASN A 2 -6.07 10.74 -7.71
C ASN A 2 -4.79 10.32 -6.97
N LEU A 3 -4.40 9.05 -7.11
CA LEU A 3 -3.20 8.51 -6.47
C LEU A 3 -1.96 8.88 -7.28
N THR A 4 -0.87 9.23 -6.58
CA THR A 4 0.44 9.39 -7.21
C THR A 4 0.96 8.04 -7.72
N GLN A 5 1.89 8.05 -8.69
CA GLN A 5 2.51 6.82 -9.18
C GLN A 5 3.10 5.97 -8.04
N GLN A 6 3.72 6.63 -7.05
CA GLN A 6 4.29 5.94 -5.90
C GLN A 6 3.22 5.29 -5.02
N GLN A 7 2.10 5.99 -4.77
CA GLN A 7 0.98 5.44 -4.01
C GLN A 7 0.34 4.25 -4.74
N GLN A 8 0.18 4.34 -6.07
CA GLN A 8 -0.31 3.23 -6.89
C GLN A 8 0.63 2.04 -6.77
N THR A 9 1.93 2.23 -6.97
CA THR A 9 2.94 1.17 -6.83
C THR A 9 2.88 0.48 -5.46
N VAL A 10 2.77 1.24 -4.36
CA VAL A 10 2.64 0.69 -3.01
C VAL A 10 1.29 -0.03 -2.82
N LEU A 11 0.20 0.50 -3.37
CA LEU A 11 -1.12 -0.13 -3.32
C LEU A 11 -1.16 -1.46 -4.08
N LEU A 12 -0.50 -1.53 -5.24
CA LEU A 12 -0.39 -2.75 -6.05
C LEU A 12 0.44 -3.83 -5.36
N ALA A 13 1.46 -3.46 -4.57
CA ALA A 13 2.25 -4.41 -3.78
C ALA A 13 1.54 -4.92 -2.51
N LEU A 14 0.54 -4.19 -2.00
CA LEU A 14 -0.20 -4.60 -0.81
C LEU A 14 -1.14 -5.78 -1.09
N THR A 15 -1.41 -6.53 -0.02
CA THR A 15 -2.32 -7.67 0.00
C THR A 15 -3.40 -7.53 1.08
N THR A 16 -4.32 -8.50 1.15
CA THR A 16 -5.29 -8.62 2.25
C THR A 16 -4.67 -9.19 3.53
N GLU A 17 -3.43 -9.69 3.47
CA GLU A 17 -2.68 -10.17 4.62
C GLU A 17 -1.89 -9.04 5.28
N TRP A 18 -1.60 -9.20 6.57
CA TRP A 18 -0.84 -8.21 7.33
C TRP A 18 0.63 -8.20 6.94
N GLN A 19 1.13 -7.06 6.49
CA GLN A 19 2.52 -6.86 6.05
C GLN A 19 3.15 -5.65 6.74
N SER A 20 4.43 -5.77 7.08
CA SER A 20 5.24 -4.64 7.53
C SER A 20 5.71 -3.79 6.34
N PRO A 21 6.03 -2.49 6.53
CA PRO A 21 6.63 -1.64 5.50
C PRO A 21 7.89 -2.25 4.88
N ARG A 22 8.67 -3.02 5.65
CA ARG A 22 9.84 -3.75 5.14
C ARG A 22 9.45 -4.84 4.15
N GLN A 23 8.49 -5.69 4.51
CA GLN A 23 8.01 -6.75 3.60
C GLN A 23 7.42 -6.16 2.31
N ILE A 24 6.76 -5.00 2.38
CA ILE A 24 6.21 -4.32 1.20
C ILE A 24 7.36 -3.75 0.35
N SER A 25 8.32 -3.07 0.98
CA SER A 25 9.53 -2.54 0.34
C SER A 25 10.34 -3.61 -0.40
N GLU A 26 10.48 -4.80 0.18
CA GLU A 26 11.18 -5.94 -0.43
C GLU A 26 10.49 -6.49 -1.70
N GLN A 27 9.20 -6.20 -1.88
CA GLN A 27 8.44 -6.60 -3.08
C GLN A 27 8.56 -5.57 -4.21
N LEU A 28 9.10 -4.38 -3.94
CA LEU A 28 9.23 -3.29 -4.88
C LEU A 28 10.63 -3.27 -5.50
N SER A 29 10.74 -2.69 -6.70
CA SER A 29 12.05 -2.39 -7.29
C SER A 29 12.82 -1.41 -6.39
N HIS A 30 14.16 -1.41 -6.48
CA HIS A 30 15.02 -0.60 -5.62
C HIS A 30 14.70 0.91 -5.65
N GLU A 31 14.15 1.42 -6.75
CA GLU A 31 13.73 2.83 -6.89
C GLU A 31 12.42 3.15 -6.16
N ASN A 32 11.51 2.18 -6.06
CA ASN A 32 10.19 2.33 -5.43
C ASN A 32 10.14 1.79 -4.00
N GLY A 33 11.13 0.98 -3.62
CA GLY A 33 11.22 0.26 -2.35
C GLY A 33 11.89 1.03 -1.22
N ASP A 34 12.21 2.32 -1.36
CA ASP A 34 12.74 3.10 -0.23
C ASP A 34 11.76 3.09 0.95
N LEU A 35 12.23 2.71 2.14
CA LEU A 35 11.37 2.53 3.32
C LEU A 35 10.69 3.82 3.76
N SER A 36 11.34 4.98 3.61
CA SER A 36 10.74 6.26 3.97
C SER A 36 9.58 6.56 3.04
N THR A 37 9.79 6.34 1.74
CA THR A 37 8.80 6.51 0.68
C THR A 37 7.61 5.57 0.88
N VAL A 38 7.87 4.27 1.11
CA VAL A 38 6.81 3.28 1.39
C VAL A 38 6.00 3.67 2.62
N ASN A 39 6.65 4.08 3.72
CA ASN A 39 5.94 4.51 4.92
C ASN A 39 5.09 5.77 4.69
N GLN A 40 5.56 6.71 3.89
CA GLN A 40 4.80 7.91 3.56
C GLN A 40 3.56 7.55 2.74
N SER A 41 3.71 6.73 1.70
CA SER A 41 2.59 6.27 0.89
C SER A 41 1.57 5.46 1.70
N LEU A 42 2.02 4.60 2.62
CA LEU A 42 1.10 3.85 3.49
C LEU A 42 0.25 4.76 4.38
N LYS A 43 0.83 5.84 4.91
CA LYS A 43 0.09 6.83 5.71
C LYS A 43 -0.95 7.57 4.87
N GLU A 44 -0.61 7.91 3.63
CA GLU A 44 -1.52 8.60 2.71
C GLU A 44 -2.65 7.67 2.27
N LEU A 45 -2.34 6.45 1.84
CA LEU A 45 -3.34 5.44 1.48
C LEU A 45 -4.28 5.09 2.64
N MET A 46 -3.78 5.13 3.89
CA MET A 46 -4.61 4.97 5.07
C MET A 46 -5.57 6.15 5.29
N ARG A 47 -5.14 7.38 5.03
CA ARG A 47 -6.01 8.57 5.10
C ARG A 47 -7.13 8.49 4.06
N GLU A 48 -6.84 7.90 2.91
CA GLU A 48 -7.82 7.65 1.84
C GLU A 48 -8.73 6.43 2.10
N GLY A 49 -8.52 5.68 3.20
CA GLY A 49 -9.32 4.52 3.56
C GLY A 49 -9.04 3.25 2.75
N LEU A 50 -7.99 3.24 1.93
CA LEU A 50 -7.60 2.09 1.11
C LEU A 50 -6.76 1.05 1.85
N VAL A 51 -6.08 1.51 2.91
CA VAL A 51 -5.21 0.68 3.74
C VAL A 51 -5.59 0.87 5.19
N GLN A 52 -5.50 -0.21 5.96
CA GLN A 52 -5.72 -0.17 7.41
C GLN A 52 -4.50 -0.70 8.16
N THR A 53 -4.33 -0.22 9.39
CA THR A 53 -3.31 -0.71 10.32
C THR A 53 -3.88 -1.79 11.21
N ASN A 54 -3.02 -2.72 11.64
CA ASN A 54 -3.43 -3.75 12.60
C ASN A 54 -3.61 -3.13 13.99
N PRO A 55 -4.79 -3.28 14.63
CA PRO A 55 -5.06 -2.67 15.94
C PRO A 55 -4.34 -3.37 17.10
N LEU A 56 -3.84 -4.60 16.89
CA LEU A 56 -3.17 -5.40 17.91
C LEU A 56 -1.63 -5.41 17.72
N LEU A 57 -1.16 -5.26 16.49
CA LEU A 57 0.26 -5.31 16.13
C LEU A 57 0.66 -4.04 15.37
N PHE A 58 1.31 -3.12 16.08
CA PHE A 58 1.74 -1.86 15.49
C PHE A 58 2.67 -2.07 14.28
N GLY A 59 2.50 -1.23 13.26
CA GLY A 59 3.38 -1.22 12.08
C GLY A 59 3.06 -2.30 11.04
N LEU A 60 1.91 -2.97 11.13
CA LEU A 60 1.40 -3.84 10.07
C LEU A 60 0.24 -3.19 9.34
N TYR A 61 0.22 -3.38 8.02
CA TYR A 61 -0.72 -2.80 7.07
C TYR A 61 -1.35 -3.89 6.21
N ARG A 62 -2.59 -3.68 5.76
CA ARG A 62 -3.26 -4.50 4.74
C ARG A 62 -4.28 -3.67 3.95
N LEU A 63 -4.73 -4.18 2.82
CA LEU A 63 -5.83 -3.59 2.05
C LEU A 63 -7.16 -3.59 2.85
N THR A 64 -7.95 -2.55 2.65
CA THR A 64 -9.39 -2.57 2.94
C THR A 64 -10.15 -3.15 1.74
N ALA A 65 -11.46 -3.38 1.88
CA ALA A 65 -12.29 -3.78 0.73
C ALA A 65 -12.20 -2.75 -0.41
N GLN A 66 -12.34 -1.46 -0.08
CA GLN A 66 -12.15 -0.36 -1.03
C GLN A 66 -10.75 -0.35 -1.66
N GLY A 67 -9.72 -0.68 -0.88
CA GLY A 67 -8.35 -0.82 -1.38
C GLY A 67 -8.20 -1.96 -2.39
N VAL A 68 -8.90 -3.08 -2.19
CA VAL A 68 -8.94 -4.19 -3.17
C VAL A 68 -9.62 -3.73 -4.45
N ASP A 69 -10.80 -3.10 -4.36
CA ASP A 69 -11.52 -2.61 -5.54
C ASP A 69 -10.66 -1.61 -6.34
N THR A 70 -10.02 -0.67 -5.66
CA THR A 70 -9.13 0.33 -6.30
C THR A 70 -7.90 -0.34 -6.92
N LYS A 71 -7.33 -1.36 -6.26
CA LYS A 71 -6.21 -2.13 -6.81
C LYS A 71 -6.61 -2.83 -8.11
N GLU A 72 -7.77 -3.48 -8.14
CA GLU A 72 -8.28 -4.17 -9.32
C GLU A 72 -8.58 -3.21 -10.48
N GLU A 73 -8.98 -1.97 -10.20
CA GLU A 73 -9.11 -0.93 -11.22
C GLU A 73 -7.75 -0.53 -11.80
N LEU A 74 -6.74 -0.32 -10.95
CA LEU A 74 -5.39 0.03 -11.40
C LEU A 74 -4.72 -1.08 -12.21
N ASP A 75 -4.94 -2.35 -11.85
CA ASP A 75 -4.39 -3.50 -12.59
C ASP A 75 -5.02 -3.68 -13.98
N LYS A 76 -6.23 -3.14 -14.23
CA LYS A 76 -6.90 -3.19 -15.54
C LYS A 76 -6.40 -2.12 -16.50
N ASP A 77 -5.81 -1.05 -15.98
CA ASP A 77 -5.34 0.11 -16.75
C ASP A 77 -3.84 0.02 -17.14
N GLN A 78 -3.18 -1.12 -16.88
CA GLN A 78 -1.80 -1.44 -17.32
C GLN A 78 -1.78 -2.19 -18.67
#